data_AF-A0A2T7PUX5-F1
#
_entry.id   AF-A0A2T7PUX5-F1
#
_cell.length_a   1.000
_cell.length_b   1.000
_cell.length_c   1.000
_cell.angle_alpha   90.00
_cell.angle_beta   90.00
_cell.angle_gamma   90.00
#
_symmetry.space_group_name_H-M   'P 1'
#
loop_
_entity.id
_entity.type
_entity.pdbx_description
1 polymer ?
#
loop_
_entity_poly.entity_id
_entity_poly.type
_entity_poly.pdbx_seq_one_letter_code
_entity_poly.pdbx_strand_id
1 'polypeptide(L)'
;MAAKMMSTDNHTNMISTLDNEFARRFVDFQKLAAEFDILSSPFTTDFEKVPDGLQLELIDLQCDSTLKEKFQSESIDKLYASLNESKFANLRKMAMKLLVLFGSTYICEQTFSTMNINKTNLRSKLTDVHVQSLLRISTSDMQPEFKQLVDNFDRPQLSH
;
A
#
# COMPACT_ATOMS: atom_id res chain seq x y z
N MET A 1 13.58 41.89 -26.23
CA MET A 1 12.87 41.06 -25.22
C MET A 1 13.39 39.64 -25.35
N ALA A 2 14.46 39.30 -24.62
CA ALA A 2 15.13 38.01 -24.73
C ALA A 2 14.47 37.02 -23.76
N ALA A 3 13.94 35.92 -24.29
CA ALA A 3 13.49 34.79 -23.49
C ALA A 3 14.69 34.24 -22.71
N LYS A 4 14.58 34.24 -21.39
CA LYS A 4 15.57 33.64 -20.50
C LYS A 4 15.52 32.13 -20.72
N MET A 5 16.36 31.61 -21.63
CA MET A 5 16.63 30.19 -21.74
C MET A 5 17.17 29.73 -20.38
N MET A 6 16.33 29.06 -19.58
CA MET A 6 16.82 28.31 -18.43
C MET A 6 17.79 27.26 -18.98
N SER A 7 19.06 27.31 -18.56
CA SER A 7 20.09 26.40 -19.07
C SER A 7 19.64 24.94 -18.90
N THR A 8 19.78 24.15 -19.95
CA THR A 8 19.57 22.69 -19.96
C THR A 8 20.35 22.02 -18.82
N ASP A 9 21.51 22.55 -18.44
CA ASP A 9 22.34 22.04 -17.34
C ASP A 9 21.62 22.04 -15.99
N ASN A 10 20.76 23.03 -15.75
CA ASN A 10 20.04 23.14 -14.49
C ASN A 10 18.96 22.05 -14.37
N HIS A 11 18.31 21.71 -15.49
CA HIS A 11 17.33 20.62 -15.54
C HIS A 11 18.02 19.26 -15.40
N THR A 12 19.16 19.06 -16.07
CA THR A 12 19.97 17.84 -15.92
C THR A 12 20.39 17.64 -14.47
N ASN A 13 20.89 18.68 -13.80
CA ASN A 13 21.28 18.62 -12.39
C ASN A 13 20.09 18.28 -11.47
N MET A 14 18.91 18.84 -11.73
CA MET A 14 17.70 18.50 -10.97
C MET A 14 17.30 17.04 -11.16
N ILE A 15 17.33 16.53 -12.40
CA ILE A 15 17.00 15.13 -12.70
C ILE A 15 17.99 14.20 -11.99
N SER A 16 19.29 14.46 -12.08
CA SER A 16 20.31 13.64 -11.40
C SER A 16 20.17 13.69 -9.87
N THR A 17 19.81 14.84 -9.30
CA THR A 17 19.55 14.95 -7.86
C THR A 17 18.33 14.13 -7.45
N LEU A 18 17.25 14.20 -8.25
CA LEU A 18 16.03 13.44 -8.01
C LEU A 18 16.30 11.93 -8.07
N ASP A 19 17.02 11.48 -9.09
CA ASP A 19 17.38 10.07 -9.29
C ASP A 19 18.19 9.53 -8.10
N ASN A 20 19.20 10.27 -7.65
CA ASN A 20 19.98 9.92 -6.45
C ASN A 20 19.10 9.84 -5.19
N GLU A 21 18.18 10.78 -5.01
CA GLU A 21 17.26 10.77 -3.88
C GLU A 21 16.25 9.61 -3.94
N PHE A 22 15.80 9.22 -5.14
CA PHE A 22 14.99 8.01 -5.33
C PHE A 22 15.80 6.77 -4.95
N ALA A 23 16.99 6.59 -5.50
CA ALA A 23 17.86 5.46 -5.18
C ALA A 23 18.12 5.37 -3.66
N ARG A 24 18.39 6.51 -3.01
CA ARG A 24 18.63 6.58 -1.56
C ARG A 24 17.38 6.25 -0.74
N ARG A 25 16.21 6.80 -1.08
CA ARG A 25 14.97 6.58 -0.32
C ARG A 25 14.39 5.18 -0.50
N PHE A 26 14.56 4.59 -1.68
CA PHE A 26 13.98 3.29 -2.02
C PHE A 26 15.00 2.13 -2.00
N VAL A 27 16.16 2.31 -1.36
CA VAL A 27 17.20 1.26 -1.25
C VAL A 27 16.67 -0.04 -0.62
N ASP A 28 15.73 0.05 0.33
CA ASP A 28 15.13 -1.13 0.94
C ASP A 28 14.19 -1.88 -0.02
N PHE A 29 13.56 -1.18 -0.98
CA PHE A 29 12.78 -1.82 -2.04
C PHE A 29 13.68 -2.55 -3.04
N GLN A 30 14.90 -2.08 -3.26
CA GLN A 30 15.88 -2.80 -4.10
C GLN A 30 16.23 -4.16 -3.52
N LYS A 31 16.25 -4.30 -2.18
CA LYS A 31 16.44 -5.60 -1.50
C LYS A 31 15.28 -6.56 -1.72
N LEU A 32 14.11 -6.05 -2.06
CA LEU A 32 12.89 -6.81 -2.33
C LEU A 32 12.62 -7.01 -3.82
N ALA A 33 13.56 -6.61 -4.70
CA ALA A 33 13.36 -6.62 -6.14
C ALA A 33 13.01 -8.02 -6.67
N ALA A 34 13.68 -9.06 -6.16
CA ALA A 34 13.41 -10.43 -6.55
C ALA A 34 11.98 -10.86 -6.17
N GLU A 35 11.50 -10.51 -4.98
CA GLU A 35 10.14 -10.82 -4.55
C GLU A 35 9.09 -10.02 -5.35
N PHE A 36 9.40 -8.79 -5.78
CA PHE A 36 8.54 -8.04 -6.70
C PHE A 36 8.48 -8.66 -8.10
N ASP A 37 9.60 -9.19 -8.59
CA ASP A 37 9.64 -9.90 -9.87
C ASP A 37 8.79 -11.17 -9.81
N ILE A 38 8.90 -11.95 -8.72
CA ILE A 38 8.03 -13.13 -8.49
C ILE A 38 6.56 -12.70 -8.39
N LEU A 39 6.26 -11.64 -7.63
CA LEU A 39 4.89 -11.15 -7.44
C LEU A 39 4.24 -10.75 -8.78
N SER A 40 4.96 -10.00 -9.60
CA SER A 40 4.46 -9.41 -10.84
C SER A 40 4.50 -10.37 -12.02
N SER A 41 5.45 -11.31 -12.04
CA SER A 41 5.75 -12.16 -13.19
C SER A 41 6.03 -13.62 -12.78
N PRO A 42 5.16 -14.27 -11.98
CA PRO A 42 5.44 -15.58 -11.41
C PRO A 42 5.63 -16.69 -12.45
N PHE A 43 5.02 -16.55 -13.64
CA PHE A 43 5.08 -17.54 -14.73
C PHE A 43 6.28 -17.40 -15.67
N THR A 44 7.06 -16.32 -15.54
CA THR A 44 8.26 -16.07 -16.36
C THR A 44 9.52 -15.86 -15.51
N THR A 45 9.38 -15.80 -14.19
CA THR A 45 10.50 -15.68 -13.27
C THR A 45 11.35 -16.94 -13.31
N ASP A 46 12.67 -16.76 -13.38
CA ASP A 46 13.65 -17.82 -13.36
C ASP A 46 13.70 -18.46 -11.95
N PHE A 47 13.18 -19.67 -11.82
CA PHE A 47 13.13 -20.39 -10.54
C PHE A 47 14.53 -20.73 -10.00
N GLU A 48 15.61 -20.67 -10.80
CA GLU A 48 16.98 -20.89 -10.30
C GLU A 48 17.54 -19.67 -9.55
N LYS A 49 16.89 -18.50 -9.68
CA LYS A 49 17.36 -17.24 -9.09
C LYS A 49 16.51 -16.78 -7.90
N VAL A 50 15.50 -17.54 -7.52
CA VAL A 50 14.63 -17.20 -6.39
C VAL A 50 15.17 -17.79 -5.07
N PRO A 51 14.79 -17.23 -3.91
CA PRO A 51 15.15 -17.82 -2.62
C PRO A 51 14.72 -19.29 -2.50
N ASP A 52 15.57 -20.15 -1.92
CA ASP A 52 15.33 -21.59 -1.77
C ASP A 52 13.95 -21.93 -1.19
N GLY A 53 13.50 -21.15 -0.21
CA GLY A 53 12.20 -21.34 0.45
C GLY A 53 10.97 -21.09 -0.44
N LEU A 54 11.15 -20.52 -1.63
CA LEU A 54 10.09 -20.23 -2.60
C LEU A 54 10.22 -21.08 -3.87
N GLN A 55 11.38 -21.67 -4.14
CA GLN A 55 11.71 -22.31 -5.41
C GLN A 55 10.73 -23.44 -5.77
N LEU A 56 10.49 -24.38 -4.85
CA LEU A 56 9.58 -25.50 -5.09
C LEU A 56 8.12 -25.04 -5.30
N GLU A 57 7.66 -24.09 -4.47
CA GLU A 57 6.32 -23.53 -4.60
C GLU A 57 6.14 -22.79 -5.94
N LEU A 58 7.19 -22.08 -6.39
CA LEU A 58 7.18 -21.37 -7.67
C LEU A 58 7.14 -22.34 -8.85
N ILE A 59 7.93 -23.41 -8.82
CA ILE A 59 7.89 -24.47 -9.85
C ILE A 59 6.50 -25.08 -9.92
N ASP A 60 5.93 -25.45 -8.77
CA ASP A 60 4.58 -25.99 -8.67
C ASP A 60 3.52 -25.05 -9.24
N LEU A 61 3.67 -23.75 -9.00
CA LEU A 61 2.78 -22.72 -9.52
C LEU A 61 2.93 -22.58 -11.05
N GLN A 62 4.17 -22.57 -11.56
CA GLN A 62 4.47 -22.46 -12.99
C GLN A 62 3.99 -23.66 -13.80
N CYS A 63 3.97 -24.85 -13.20
CA CYS A 63 3.44 -26.07 -13.82
C CYS A 63 1.91 -26.14 -13.85
N ASP A 64 1.19 -25.27 -13.15
CA ASP A 64 -0.27 -25.29 -13.07
C ASP A 64 -0.88 -24.35 -14.14
N SER A 65 -1.46 -24.95 -15.18
CA SER A 65 -2.12 -24.21 -16.26
C SER A 65 -3.36 -23.45 -15.79
N THR A 66 -4.07 -23.93 -14.77
CA THR A 66 -5.27 -23.27 -14.25
C THR A 66 -4.90 -22.00 -13.48
N LEU A 67 -3.82 -22.04 -12.70
CA LEU A 67 -3.28 -20.85 -12.04
C LEU A 67 -2.73 -19.85 -13.05
N LYS A 68 -2.17 -20.32 -14.16
CA LYS A 68 -1.71 -19.45 -15.27
C LYS A 68 -2.87 -18.70 -15.92
N GLU A 69 -3.97 -19.39 -16.20
CA GLU A 69 -5.19 -18.77 -16.73
C GLU A 69 -5.79 -17.76 -15.74
N LYS A 70 -5.80 -18.09 -14.44
CA LYS A 70 -6.21 -17.14 -13.40
C LYS A 70 -5.34 -15.90 -13.36
N PHE A 71 -4.02 -16.03 -13.46
CA PHE A 71 -3.12 -14.87 -13.50
C PHE A 71 -3.41 -13.94 -14.68
N GLN A 72 -3.89 -14.47 -15.81
CA GLN A 72 -4.25 -13.66 -16.98
C GLN A 72 -5.64 -13.02 -16.88
N SER A 73 -6.52 -13.54 -16.03
CA SER A 73 -7.93 -13.14 -15.96
C SER A 73 -8.31 -12.41 -14.66
N GLU A 74 -7.54 -12.58 -13.59
CA GLU A 74 -7.78 -11.98 -12.28
C GLU A 74 -6.66 -11.00 -11.88
N SER A 75 -6.97 -10.15 -10.90
CA SER A 75 -5.97 -9.26 -10.31
C SER A 75 -4.98 -10.04 -9.41
N ILE A 76 -3.76 -9.51 -9.27
CA ILE A 76 -2.67 -10.14 -8.51
C ILE A 76 -3.12 -10.49 -7.08
N ASP A 77 -3.82 -9.60 -6.39
CA ASP A 77 -4.33 -9.82 -5.04
C ASP A 77 -5.25 -11.05 -4.94
N LYS A 78 -6.17 -11.21 -5.90
CA LYS A 78 -7.11 -12.34 -5.93
C LYS A 78 -6.42 -13.67 -6.24
N LEU A 79 -5.47 -13.66 -7.18
CA LEU A 79 -4.68 -14.85 -7.50
C LEU A 79 -4.00 -15.40 -6.25
N TYR A 80 -3.17 -14.58 -5.59
CA TYR A 80 -2.41 -15.00 -4.42
C TYR A 80 -3.31 -15.34 -3.23
N ALA A 81 -4.45 -14.67 -3.07
CA ALA A 81 -5.45 -15.03 -2.06
C ALA A 81 -6.12 -16.39 -2.32
N SER A 82 -6.20 -16.82 -3.58
CA SER A 82 -6.84 -18.08 -4.00
C SER A 82 -5.93 -19.32 -3.96
N LEU A 83 -4.61 -19.13 -3.80
CA LEU A 83 -3.65 -20.24 -3.77
C LEU A 83 -3.93 -21.21 -2.62
N ASN A 84 -3.61 -22.49 -2.75
CA ASN A 84 -3.76 -23.41 -1.62
C ASN A 84 -2.78 -23.05 -0.46
N GLU A 85 -3.29 -22.94 0.76
CA GLU A 85 -2.49 -22.53 1.93
C GLU A 85 -1.42 -23.54 2.34
N SER A 86 -1.66 -24.84 2.19
CA SER A 86 -0.66 -25.86 2.51
C SER A 86 0.39 -26.04 1.41
N LYS A 87 0.01 -25.84 0.15
CA LYS A 87 0.92 -26.00 -1.00
C LYS A 87 1.78 -24.76 -1.27
N PHE A 88 1.24 -23.55 -1.05
CA PHE A 88 1.88 -22.29 -1.43
C PHE A 88 2.03 -21.34 -0.24
N ALA A 89 2.36 -21.87 0.94
CA ALA A 89 2.39 -21.11 2.18
C ALA A 89 3.37 -19.92 2.11
N ASN A 90 4.56 -20.13 1.56
CA ASN A 90 5.60 -19.11 1.52
C ASN A 90 5.31 -18.06 0.44
N LEU A 91 4.86 -18.46 -0.74
CA LEU A 91 4.43 -17.55 -1.81
C LEU A 91 3.27 -16.67 -1.36
N ARG A 92 2.25 -17.25 -0.71
CA ARG A 92 1.14 -16.48 -0.13
C ARG A 92 1.63 -15.48 0.90
N LYS A 93 2.48 -15.91 1.83
CA LYS A 93 3.02 -15.05 2.89
C LYS A 93 3.86 -13.91 2.32
N MET A 94 4.71 -14.17 1.34
CA MET A 94 5.49 -13.17 0.63
C MET A 94 4.57 -12.17 -0.08
N ALA A 95 3.61 -12.64 -0.87
CA ALA A 95 2.71 -11.79 -1.62
C ALA A 95 1.88 -10.88 -0.71
N MET A 96 1.32 -11.42 0.37
CA MET A 96 0.57 -10.63 1.36
C MET A 96 1.43 -9.52 1.98
N LYS A 97 2.69 -9.81 2.34
CA LYS A 97 3.61 -8.79 2.87
C LYS A 97 3.81 -7.65 1.88
N LEU A 98 4.10 -7.98 0.61
CA LEU A 98 4.36 -6.96 -0.43
C LEU A 98 3.11 -6.14 -0.77
N LEU A 99 1.95 -6.78 -0.91
CA LEU A 99 0.70 -6.09 -1.22
C LEU A 99 0.29 -5.11 -0.11
N VAL A 100 0.53 -5.47 1.16
CA VAL A 100 0.22 -4.61 2.32
C VAL A 100 1.16 -3.40 2.42
N LEU A 101 2.40 -3.45 1.91
CA LEU A 101 3.31 -2.30 1.95
C LEU A 101 2.69 -1.06 1.28
N PHE A 102 2.06 -1.25 0.12
CA PHE A 102 1.43 -0.15 -0.60
C PHE A 102 0.14 0.33 0.09
N GLY A 103 -0.70 -0.61 0.54
CA GLY A 103 -1.94 -0.27 1.24
C GLY A 103 -1.70 0.49 2.55
N SER A 104 -0.72 0.05 3.34
CA SER A 104 -0.37 0.69 4.62
C SER A 104 0.21 2.09 4.43
N THR A 105 1.07 2.28 3.42
CA THR A 105 1.62 3.62 3.10
C THR A 105 0.52 4.59 2.71
N TYR A 106 -0.41 4.17 1.84
CA TYR A 106 -1.57 4.98 1.47
C TYR A 106 -2.43 5.35 2.69
N ILE A 107 -2.75 4.38 3.56
CA ILE A 107 -3.51 4.64 4.79
C ILE A 107 -2.76 5.62 5.69
N CYS A 108 -1.44 5.49 5.84
CA CYS A 108 -0.62 6.43 6.61
C CYS A 108 -0.68 7.84 6.02
N GLU A 109 -0.51 8.01 4.71
CA GLU A 109 -0.60 9.31 4.02
C GLU A 109 -1.98 9.94 4.20
N GLN A 110 -3.05 9.17 4.02
CA GLN A 110 -4.43 9.61 4.25
C GLN A 110 -4.66 10.01 5.72
N THR A 111 -4.09 9.26 6.67
CA THR A 111 -4.14 9.57 8.10
C THR A 111 -3.45 10.89 8.40
N PHE A 112 -2.24 11.12 7.87
CA PHE A 112 -1.50 12.36 8.05
C PHE A 112 -2.21 13.56 7.42
N SER A 113 -2.72 13.40 6.20
CA SER A 113 -3.50 14.44 5.51
C SER A 113 -4.74 14.83 6.33
N THR A 114 -5.49 13.83 6.80
CA THR A 114 -6.67 14.03 7.66
C THR A 114 -6.29 14.69 8.98
N MET A 115 -5.20 14.28 9.62
CA MET A 115 -4.71 14.91 10.85
C MET A 115 -4.36 16.39 10.61
N ASN A 116 -3.70 16.71 9.50
CA ASN A 116 -3.29 18.07 9.16
C ASN A 116 -4.49 19.00 8.94
N ILE A 117 -5.56 18.50 8.28
CA ILE A 117 -6.83 19.23 8.12
C ILE A 117 -7.49 19.49 9.49
N ASN A 118 -7.47 18.49 10.37
CA ASN A 118 -8.20 18.55 11.64
C ASN A 118 -7.45 19.28 12.77
N LYS A 119 -6.11 19.31 12.73
CA LYS A 119 -5.25 20.13 13.61
C LYS A 119 -4.96 21.51 13.00
N THR A 120 -5.97 22.18 12.46
CA THR A 120 -5.86 23.59 12.04
C THR A 120 -5.93 24.52 13.27
N ASN A 121 -5.28 25.69 13.19
CA ASN A 121 -5.16 26.68 14.28
C ASN A 121 -6.51 27.15 14.87
N LEU A 122 -7.62 26.92 14.17
CA LEU A 122 -8.97 27.26 14.59
C LEU A 122 -9.58 26.28 15.62
N ARG A 123 -8.91 25.16 15.91
CA ARG A 123 -9.46 24.04 16.70
C ARG A 123 -8.62 23.73 17.94
N SER A 124 -8.52 24.70 18.84
CA SER A 124 -7.66 24.68 20.05
C SER A 124 -8.10 23.76 21.20
N LYS A 125 -9.08 22.86 21.00
CA LYS A 125 -9.66 21.99 22.06
C LYS A 125 -9.71 20.48 21.74
N LEU A 126 -9.07 20.02 20.66
CA LEU A 126 -9.02 18.58 20.36
C LEU A 126 -8.03 17.89 21.30
N THR A 127 -8.54 16.98 22.14
CA THR A 127 -7.72 16.05 22.94
C THR A 127 -7.27 14.89 22.07
N ASP A 128 -6.25 14.14 22.52
CA ASP A 128 -5.74 12.99 21.78
C ASP A 128 -6.81 11.93 21.51
N VAL A 129 -7.77 11.74 22.45
CA VAL A 129 -8.92 10.84 22.28
C VAL A 129 -9.82 11.27 21.13
N HIS A 130 -10.08 12.58 20.99
CA HIS A 130 -10.88 13.11 19.89
C HIS A 130 -10.18 12.92 18.55
N VAL A 131 -8.86 13.17 18.50
CA VAL A 131 -8.05 12.99 17.28
C VAL A 131 -8.03 11.51 16.88
N GLN A 132 -7.77 10.60 17.82
CA GLN A 132 -7.75 9.16 17.56
C GLN A 132 -9.09 8.66 17.00
N SER A 133 -10.21 9.08 17.63
CA SER A 133 -11.56 8.68 17.20
C SER A 133 -11.86 9.18 15.79
N LEU A 134 -11.48 10.43 15.49
CA LEU A 134 -11.70 11.03 14.19
C LEU A 134 -10.87 10.38 13.09
N LEU A 135 -9.59 10.10 13.36
CA LEU A 135 -8.73 9.39 12.43
C LEU A 135 -9.30 8.00 12.14
N ARG A 136 -9.70 7.25 13.16
CA ARG A 136 -10.29 5.92 13.01
C ARG A 136 -11.54 5.91 12.10
N ILE A 137 -12.44 6.89 12.27
CA ILE A 137 -13.63 7.02 11.42
C ILE A 137 -13.26 7.43 9.99
N SER A 138 -12.27 8.32 9.84
CA SER A 138 -11.93 8.88 8.52
C SER A 138 -11.06 7.94 7.66
N THR A 139 -10.33 7.02 8.29
CA THR A 139 -9.36 6.15 7.60
C THR A 139 -9.81 4.69 7.56
N SER A 140 -11.06 4.40 7.92
CA SER A 140 -11.62 3.05 7.83
C SER A 140 -13.04 3.07 7.29
N ASP A 141 -13.48 1.95 6.72
CA ASP A 141 -14.86 1.77 6.27
C ASP A 141 -15.82 1.42 7.43
N MET A 142 -15.38 1.59 8.69
CA MET A 142 -16.20 1.32 9.87
C MET A 142 -17.43 2.23 9.86
N GLN A 143 -18.60 1.62 9.77
CA GLN A 143 -19.86 2.35 9.89
C GLN A 143 -20.13 2.66 11.37
N PRO A 144 -20.36 3.92 11.74
CA PRO A 144 -20.77 4.25 13.10
C PRO A 144 -22.08 3.53 13.43
N GLU A 145 -22.17 2.91 14.61
CA GLU A 145 -23.42 2.32 15.10
C GLU A 145 -24.38 3.41 15.57
N PHE A 146 -24.96 4.15 14.60
CA PHE A 146 -25.84 5.28 14.86
C PHE A 146 -27.04 4.93 15.73
N LYS A 147 -27.58 3.71 15.59
CA LYS A 147 -28.73 3.25 16.39
C LYS A 147 -28.39 3.22 17.88
N GLN A 148 -27.31 2.54 18.26
CA GLN A 148 -26.85 2.51 19.65
C GLN A 148 -26.47 3.90 20.16
N LEU A 149 -25.88 4.75 19.31
CA LEU A 149 -25.52 6.11 19.70
C LEU A 149 -26.77 6.97 20.01
N VAL A 150 -27.82 6.85 19.19
CA VAL A 150 -29.10 7.55 19.37
C VAL A 150 -29.84 7.03 20.60
N ASP A 151 -29.85 5.72 20.81
CA ASP A 151 -30.52 5.09 21.95
C ASP A 151 -29.85 5.44 23.30
N ASN A 152 -28.53 5.67 23.30
CA ASN A 152 -27.75 6.06 24.48
C ASN A 152 -27.71 7.59 24.73
N PHE A 153 -28.32 8.40 23.87
CA PHE A 153 -28.34 9.86 23.99
C PHE A 153 -29.64 10.35 24.64
N ASP A 154 -29.62 10.56 25.96
CA ASP A 154 -30.79 10.98 26.76
C ASP A 154 -31.36 12.38 26.41
N ARG A 155 -30.66 13.20 25.61
CA ARG A 155 -31.15 14.52 25.15
C ARG A 155 -30.69 14.83 23.72
N PRO A 156 -31.57 14.77 22.70
CA PRO A 156 -31.25 15.30 21.39
C PRO A 156 -31.07 16.82 21.49
N GLN A 157 -29.92 17.33 21.06
CA GLN A 157 -29.75 18.78 20.88
C GLN A 157 -30.56 19.20 19.66
N LEU A 158 -31.71 19.81 19.91
CA LEU A 158 -32.46 20.55 18.91
C LEU A 158 -31.68 21.84 18.62
N SER A 159 -31.08 21.94 17.44
CA SER A 159 -30.65 23.24 16.93
C SER A 159 -31.87 24.14 16.75
N HIS A 160 -31.77 25.37 17.24
CA HIS A 160 -32.70 26.46 16.96
C HIS A 160 -32.57 26.97 15.52
#